data_AF-A0A183H6D7-F1
#
_entry.id   AF-A0A183H6D7-F1
#
_cell.length_a   1.000
_cell.length_b   1.000
_cell.length_c   1.000
_cell.angle_alpha   90.00
_cell.angle_beta   90.00
_cell.angle_gamma   90.00
#
_symmetry.space_group_name_H-M   'P 1'
#
loop_
_entity.id
_entity.type
_entity.pdbx_description
1 polymer ?
#
loop_
_entity_poly.entity_id
_entity_poly.type
_entity_poly.pdbx_seq_one_letter_code
_entity_poly.pdbx_strand_id
1 'polypeptide(L)'
;MKLAEEVSMRNPAITKHELSLFDVNDSLCKITEREISSTELEKLLRACSTVREVYWLLQVLVRKIERSLNVTSANLVSWVHPNGTALYQSGVSLRKICDLAAEGKMTDESSILFRRFEPMLLSRIRNGTANVYDKVIILVI
;
A
#
# COMPACT_ATOMS: atom_id res chain seq x y z
N MET A 1 -20.19 -0.19 -3.41
CA MET A 1 -20.75 1.04 -2.80
C MET A 1 -21.87 0.73 -1.82
N LYS A 2 -22.86 -0.12 -2.16
CA LYS A 2 -23.96 -0.54 -1.26
C LYS A 2 -23.59 -0.77 0.22
N LEU A 3 -22.55 -1.56 0.50
CA LEU A 3 -22.10 -1.80 1.89
C LEU A 3 -21.68 -0.52 2.62
N ALA A 4 -20.98 0.40 1.95
CA ALA A 4 -20.56 1.67 2.55
C ALA A 4 -21.74 2.60 2.82
N GLU A 5 -22.75 2.58 1.95
CA GLU A 5 -24.02 3.31 2.15
C GLU A 5 -24.77 2.75 3.36
N GLU A 6 -24.91 1.43 3.45
CA GLU A 6 -25.57 0.76 4.59
C GLU A 6 -24.88 1.06 5.92
N VAL A 7 -23.54 1.03 5.95
CA VAL A 7 -22.76 1.35 7.16
C VAL A 7 -22.92 2.82 7.51
N SER A 8 -22.79 3.73 6.53
CA SER A 8 -22.93 5.17 6.77
C SER A 8 -24.33 5.57 7.25
N MET A 9 -25.39 4.91 6.78
CA MET A 9 -26.76 5.18 7.25
C MET A 9 -26.99 4.77 8.71
N ARG A 10 -26.20 3.82 9.22
CA ARG A 10 -26.28 3.36 10.62
C ARG A 10 -25.44 4.22 11.57
N ASN A 11 -24.59 5.11 11.04
CA ASN A 11 -23.77 5.98 11.85
C ASN A 11 -24.62 7.11 12.45
N PRO A 12 -24.48 7.40 13.75
CA PRO A 12 -25.20 8.51 14.37
C PRO A 12 -24.69 9.84 13.77
N ALA A 13 -25.61 10.71 13.34
CA ALA A 13 -25.31 12.01 12.74
C ALA A 13 -24.60 13.02 13.69
N ILE A 14 -24.28 12.60 14.92
CA ILE A 14 -23.92 13.48 16.05
C ILE A 14 -22.39 13.60 16.19
N THR A 15 -21.61 12.63 15.73
CA THR A 15 -20.14 12.67 15.86
C THR A 15 -19.50 13.31 14.63
N LYS A 16 -19.47 14.65 14.61
CA LYS A 16 -18.62 15.44 13.69
C LYS A 16 -17.14 15.42 14.14
N HIS A 17 -16.59 14.23 14.39
CA HIS A 17 -15.14 14.13 14.61
C HIS A 17 -14.47 14.01 13.25
N GLU A 18 -13.72 15.03 12.84
CA GLU A 18 -12.84 14.91 11.68
C GLU A 18 -11.68 13.99 12.06
N LEU A 19 -11.71 12.76 11.53
CA LEU A 19 -10.62 11.80 11.70
C LEU A 19 -9.40 12.29 10.91
N SER A 20 -8.26 12.44 11.59
CA SER A 20 -7.00 12.67 10.88
C SER A 20 -6.48 11.37 10.27
N LEU A 21 -5.62 11.46 9.24
CA LEU A 21 -4.93 10.30 8.70
C LEU A 21 -4.07 9.57 9.74
N PHE A 22 -3.59 10.31 10.76
CA PHE A 22 -2.84 9.73 11.87
C PHE A 22 -3.74 8.82 12.72
N ASP A 23 -4.93 9.31 13.10
CA ASP A 23 -5.89 8.55 13.90
C ASP A 23 -6.36 7.29 13.17
N VAL A 24 -6.63 7.41 11.86
CA VAL A 24 -6.99 6.26 11.02
C VAL A 24 -5.87 5.23 11.00
N ASN A 25 -4.61 5.64 10.79
CA ASN A 25 -3.48 4.72 10.78
C ASN A 25 -3.25 4.05 12.15
N ASP A 26 -3.40 4.79 13.25
CA ASP A 26 -3.28 4.25 14.60
C ASP A 26 -4.37 3.20 14.89
N SER A 27 -5.62 3.48 14.54
CA SER A 27 -6.71 2.50 14.63
C SER A 27 -6.46 1.27 13.75
N LEU A 28 -5.97 1.46 12.52
CA LEU A 28 -5.63 0.34 11.62
C LEU A 28 -4.51 -0.55 12.20
N CYS A 29 -3.48 0.04 12.81
CA CYS A 29 -2.44 -0.72 13.52
C CYS A 29 -3.06 -1.58 14.63
N LYS A 30 -3.89 -0.98 15.51
CA LYS A 30 -4.57 -1.68 16.61
C LYS A 30 -5.44 -2.84 16.13
N ILE A 31 -6.11 -2.69 14.98
CA ILE A 31 -6.93 -3.76 14.38
C ILE A 31 -6.07 -4.95 13.91
N THR A 32 -4.82 -4.71 13.51
CA THR A 32 -3.94 -5.73 12.90
C THR A 32 -2.95 -6.41 13.85
N GLU A 33 -2.74 -5.90 15.06
CA GLU A 33 -1.64 -6.33 15.93
C GLU A 33 -1.84 -7.68 16.65
N ARG A 34 -3.06 -8.10 16.97
CA ARG A 34 -3.28 -9.30 17.83
C ARG A 34 -4.42 -10.23 17.42
N GLU A 35 -5.44 -9.70 16.76
CA GLU A 35 -6.60 -10.36 16.14
C GLU A 35 -7.53 -9.21 15.71
N ILE A 36 -8.38 -9.40 14.69
CA ILE A 36 -9.26 -8.32 14.20
C ILE A 36 -10.20 -7.91 15.33
N SER A 37 -9.88 -6.80 15.99
CA SER A 37 -10.75 -6.21 17.02
C SER A 37 -11.98 -5.64 16.34
N SER A 38 -13.10 -6.36 16.44
CA SER A 38 -14.41 -5.89 15.96
C SER A 38 -14.79 -4.57 16.62
N THR A 39 -14.41 -4.39 17.88
CA THR A 39 -14.71 -3.16 18.64
C THR A 39 -13.98 -1.93 18.10
N GLU A 40 -12.69 -2.06 17.77
CA GLU A 40 -11.92 -0.96 17.16
C GLU A 40 -12.36 -0.68 15.73
N LEU A 41 -12.71 -1.72 14.96
CA LEU A 41 -13.26 -1.57 13.62
C LEU A 41 -14.60 -0.83 13.65
N GLU A 42 -15.51 -1.20 14.56
CA GLU A 42 -16.79 -0.52 14.72
C GLU A 42 -16.62 0.95 15.15
N LYS A 43 -15.71 1.23 16.09
CA LYS A 43 -15.40 2.61 16.50
C LYS A 43 -14.90 3.44 15.30
N LEU A 44 -13.98 2.90 14.52
CA LEU A 44 -13.42 3.57 13.36
C LEU A 44 -14.49 3.82 12.27
N LEU A 45 -15.32 2.82 11.96
CA LEU A 45 -16.41 2.95 10.99
C LEU A 45 -17.46 3.97 11.43
N ARG A 46 -17.79 4.04 12.73
CA ARG A 46 -18.73 5.02 13.29
C ARG A 46 -18.18 6.44 13.28
N ALA A 47 -16.86 6.59 13.34
CA ALA A 47 -16.20 7.89 13.28
C ALA A 47 -16.10 8.45 11.85
N CYS A 48 -16.32 7.63 10.81
CA CYS A 48 -16.43 8.12 9.44
C CYS A 48 -17.70 8.97 9.27
N SER A 49 -17.51 10.19 8.76
CA SER A 49 -18.55 11.19 8.56
C SER A 49 -19.26 11.05 7.21
N THR A 50 -18.57 10.47 6.22
CA THR A 50 -19.10 10.32 4.86
C THR A 50 -19.08 8.87 4.36
N VAL A 51 -20.03 8.54 3.48
CA VAL A 51 -20.06 7.26 2.73
C VAL A 51 -18.73 7.01 2.01
N ARG A 52 -18.08 8.07 1.52
CA ARG A 52 -16.82 7.99 0.79
C ARG A 52 -15.66 7.57 1.70
N GLU A 53 -15.58 8.10 2.91
CA GLU A 53 -14.57 7.67 3.90
C GLU A 53 -14.75 6.19 4.25
N VAL A 54 -15.99 5.77 4.52
CA VAL A 54 -16.32 4.36 4.78
C VAL A 54 -15.90 3.48 3.61
N TYR A 55 -16.22 3.89 2.38
CA TYR A 55 -15.85 3.15 1.18
C TYR A 55 -14.33 2.96 1.06
N TRP A 56 -13.55 4.03 1.20
CA TRP A 56 -12.09 3.96 1.08
C TRP A 56 -11.46 3.18 2.22
N LEU A 57 -11.94 3.35 3.45
CA LEU A 57 -11.49 2.58 4.60
C LEU A 57 -11.70 1.08 4.38
N LEU A 58 -12.85 0.66 3.85
CA LEU A 58 -13.10 -0.73 3.49
C LEU A 58 -12.15 -1.23 2.38
N GLN A 59 -11.82 -0.39 1.39
CA GLN A 59 -10.83 -0.77 0.37
C GLN A 59 -9.41 -0.95 0.96
N VAL A 60 -9.04 -0.13 1.94
CA VAL A 60 -7.77 -0.25 2.68
C VAL A 60 -7.73 -1.57 3.45
N LEU A 61 -8.77 -1.87 4.22
CA LEU A 61 -8.87 -3.10 5.02
C LEU A 61 -8.79 -4.38 4.16
N VAL A 62 -9.44 -4.37 2.99
CA VAL A 62 -9.44 -5.51 2.05
C VAL A 62 -8.21 -5.50 1.11
N ARG A 63 -7.34 -4.48 1.21
CA ARG A 63 -6.12 -4.31 0.38
C ARG A 63 -6.41 -4.31 -1.13
N LYS A 64 -7.52 -3.68 -1.56
CA LYS A 64 -7.98 -3.63 -2.97
C LYS A 64 -7.90 -2.23 -3.61
N ILE A 65 -7.00 -1.39 -3.10
CA ILE A 65 -6.86 0.00 -3.55
C ILE A 65 -6.45 0.08 -5.02
N GLU A 66 -5.45 -0.68 -5.46
CA GLU A 66 -4.97 -0.65 -6.86
C GLU A 66 -6.09 -0.96 -7.86
N ARG A 67 -6.91 -1.97 -7.57
CA ARG A 67 -8.06 -2.34 -8.41
C ARG A 67 -9.15 -1.27 -8.42
N SER A 68 -9.33 -0.57 -7.31
CA SER A 68 -10.34 0.48 -7.18
C SER A 68 -9.91 1.78 -7.89
N LEU A 69 -8.62 2.09 -7.87
CA LEU A 69 -8.05 3.26 -8.55
C LEU A 69 -7.65 2.96 -10.01
N ASN A 70 -7.53 1.69 -10.39
CA ASN A 70 -6.94 1.25 -11.66
C ASN A 70 -5.52 1.81 -11.88
N VAL A 71 -4.73 1.87 -10.80
CA VAL A 71 -3.35 2.35 -10.80
C VAL A 71 -2.48 1.35 -10.05
N THR A 72 -1.32 1.02 -10.61
CA THR A 72 -0.36 0.10 -10.00
C THR A 72 0.44 0.79 -8.89
N SER A 73 0.87 0.04 -7.88
CA SER A 73 1.81 0.52 -6.85
C SER A 73 3.08 1.12 -7.44
N ALA A 74 3.63 0.51 -8.51
CA ALA A 74 4.79 1.06 -9.22
C ALA A 74 4.55 2.50 -9.71
N ASN A 75 3.38 2.78 -10.27
CA ASN A 75 3.03 4.13 -10.71
C ASN A 75 2.88 5.08 -9.51
N LEU A 76 2.17 4.66 -8.45
CA LEU A 76 2.02 5.47 -7.23
C LEU A 76 3.36 5.85 -6.61
N VAL A 77 4.27 4.88 -6.49
CA VAL A 77 5.59 5.09 -5.91
C VAL A 77 6.46 5.99 -6.81
N SER A 78 6.34 5.85 -8.13
CA SER A 78 7.04 6.74 -9.08
C SER A 78 6.57 8.20 -9.03
N TRP A 79 5.32 8.45 -8.63
CA TRP A 79 4.81 9.81 -8.42
C TRP A 79 5.37 10.47 -7.17
N VAL A 80 5.76 9.67 -6.17
CA VAL A 80 6.37 10.16 -4.92
C VAL A 80 7.86 10.45 -5.13
N HIS A 81 8.56 9.57 -5.85
CA HIS A 81 10.00 9.69 -6.05
C HIS A 81 10.41 9.16 -7.44
N PRO A 82 11.26 9.87 -8.21
CA PRO A 82 11.67 9.45 -9.55
C PRO A 82 12.26 8.03 -9.62
N ASN A 83 13.09 7.66 -8.64
CA ASN A 83 13.66 6.31 -8.52
C ASN A 83 12.84 5.39 -7.60
N GLY A 84 11.62 5.78 -7.23
CA GLY A 84 10.86 5.14 -6.16
C GLY A 84 10.62 3.64 -6.41
N THR A 85 10.29 3.25 -7.64
CA THR A 85 10.09 1.84 -8.01
C THR A 85 11.36 1.00 -7.79
N ALA A 86 12.51 1.51 -8.22
CA ALA A 86 13.79 0.82 -8.06
C ALA A 86 14.21 0.73 -6.58
N LEU A 87 13.98 1.80 -5.80
CA LEU A 87 14.22 1.81 -4.36
C LEU A 87 13.33 0.80 -3.64
N TYR A 88 12.04 0.73 -3.99
CA TYR A 88 11.11 -0.22 -3.40
C TYR A 88 11.51 -1.67 -3.72
N GLN A 89 11.90 -1.93 -4.98
CA GLN A 89 12.38 -3.24 -5.43
C GLN A 89 13.68 -3.68 -4.72
N SER A 90 14.58 -2.74 -4.40
CA SER A 90 15.78 -3.03 -3.62
C SER A 90 15.54 -3.22 -2.12
N GLY A 91 14.28 -3.11 -1.67
CA GLY A 91 13.88 -3.33 -0.29
C GLY A 91 13.92 -2.09 0.59
N VAL A 92 14.00 -0.88 0.00
CA VAL A 92 13.80 0.37 0.73
C VAL A 92 12.33 0.48 1.13
N SER A 93 12.08 0.75 2.42
CA SER A 93 10.71 0.90 2.92
C SER A 93 10.00 2.12 2.34
N LEU A 94 8.66 2.06 2.21
CA LEU A 94 7.85 3.20 1.74
C LEU A 94 8.08 4.47 2.59
N ARG A 95 8.26 4.32 3.91
CA ARG A 95 8.60 5.44 4.81
C ARG A 95 9.89 6.11 4.36
N LYS A 96 10.96 5.33 4.18
CA LYS A 96 12.27 5.85 3.78
C LYS A 96 12.23 6.49 2.39
N ILE A 97 11.43 5.95 1.46
CA ILE A 97 11.23 6.57 0.13
C ILE A 97 10.56 7.95 0.27
N CYS A 98 9.54 8.08 1.12
CA CYS A 98 8.91 9.37 1.40
C CYS A 98 9.91 10.36 2.05
N ASP A 99 10.73 9.90 2.98
CA ASP A 99 11.76 10.73 3.62
C ASP A 99 12.78 11.25 2.59
N LEU A 100 13.26 10.38 1.70
CA LEU A 100 14.19 10.76 0.62
C LEU A 100 13.56 11.78 -0.33
N ALA A 101 12.28 11.59 -0.69
CA ALA A 101 11.55 12.54 -1.53
C ALA A 101 11.40 13.91 -0.85
N ALA A 102 11.07 13.94 0.45
CA ALA A 102 10.97 15.17 1.22
C ALA A 102 12.33 15.89 1.37
N GLU A 103 13.42 15.12 1.46
CA GLU A 103 14.79 15.63 1.52
C GLU A 103 15.38 15.98 0.14
N GLY A 104 14.69 15.68 -0.96
CA GLY A 104 15.19 15.87 -2.33
C GLY A 104 16.36 14.96 -2.71
N LYS A 105 16.54 13.84 -2.02
CA LYS A 105 17.64 12.88 -2.25
C LYS A 105 17.21 11.80 -3.23
N MET A 106 18.06 11.51 -4.21
CA MET A 106 17.76 10.54 -5.27
C MET A 106 18.08 9.08 -4.92
N THR A 107 18.92 8.87 -3.90
CA THR A 107 19.50 7.56 -3.57
C THR A 107 19.47 7.31 -2.07
N ASP A 108 19.35 6.04 -1.69
CA ASP A 108 19.51 5.60 -0.30
C ASP A 108 20.94 5.08 -0.09
N GLU A 109 21.72 5.75 0.75
CA GLU A 109 23.11 5.39 1.07
C GLU A 109 23.23 4.41 2.25
N SER A 110 22.10 4.06 2.87
CA SER A 110 22.12 3.15 4.02
C SER A 110 22.36 1.68 3.59
N SER A 111 22.84 0.86 4.53
CA SER A 111 23.19 -0.54 4.26
C SER A 111 22.01 -1.33 3.70
N ILE A 112 22.29 -2.16 2.68
CA ILE A 112 21.32 -3.04 2.02
C ILE A 112 21.07 -4.32 2.85
N LEU A 113 21.95 -4.63 3.82
CA LEU A 113 21.83 -5.84 4.64
C LEU A 113 20.50 -5.88 5.41
N PHE A 114 19.91 -7.07 5.51
CA PHE A 114 18.64 -7.35 6.19
C PHE A 114 17.39 -6.69 5.59
N ARG A 115 17.49 -6.13 4.38
CA ARG A 115 16.31 -5.69 3.63
C ARG A 115 15.65 -6.85 2.91
N ARG A 116 14.33 -6.77 2.81
CA ARG A 116 13.55 -7.63 1.93
C ARG A 116 13.49 -6.99 0.54
N PHE A 117 14.29 -7.47 -0.39
CA PHE A 117 14.22 -7.06 -1.80
C PHE A 117 13.18 -7.90 -2.57
N GLU A 118 12.68 -7.35 -3.68
CA GLU A 118 11.80 -8.07 -4.59
C GLU A 118 12.62 -9.04 -5.44
N PRO A 119 12.32 -10.37 -5.41
CA PRO A 119 13.13 -11.35 -6.13
C PRO A 119 12.98 -11.19 -7.65
N MET A 120 14.05 -11.44 -8.39
CA MET A 120 14.00 -11.47 -9.85
C MET A 120 13.09 -12.61 -10.31
N LEU A 121 12.11 -12.30 -11.15
CA LEU A 121 11.17 -13.27 -11.69
C LEU A 121 11.53 -13.63 -13.14
N LEU A 122 11.43 -14.92 -13.47
CA LEU A 122 11.61 -15.38 -14.84
C LEU A 122 10.31 -15.21 -15.63
N SER A 123 10.43 -14.68 -16.85
CA SER A 123 9.31 -14.63 -17.78
C SER A 123 9.00 -16.03 -18.32
N ARG A 124 7.71 -16.33 -18.50
CA ARG A 124 7.30 -17.60 -19.13
C ARG A 124 7.68 -17.57 -20.61
N ILE A 125 8.51 -18.52 -21.02
CA ILE A 125 8.82 -18.73 -22.44
C ILE A 125 7.63 -19.48 -23.08
N ARG A 126 7.07 -18.94 -24.18
CA ARG A 126 6.05 -19.64 -24.97
C ARG A 126 6.72 -20.83 -25.68
N ASN A 127 6.09 -22.00 -25.66
CA ASN A 127 6.65 -23.21 -26.26
C ASN A 127 6.99 -22.98 -27.74
N GLY A 128 8.28 -23.08 -28.08
CA GLY A 128 8.81 -22.88 -29.41
C GLY A 128 10.34 -22.80 -29.39
N THR A 129 10.99 -23.97 -29.43
CA THR A 129 12.39 -24.25 -29.82
C THR A 129 13.55 -23.49 -29.16
N ALA A 130 13.33 -22.50 -28.30
CA ALA A 130 14.40 -21.74 -27.65
C ALA A 130 14.75 -22.31 -26.28
N ASN A 131 16.04 -22.55 -26.04
CA ASN A 131 16.56 -23.09 -24.79
C ASN A 131 16.38 -22.05 -23.67
N VAL A 132 15.97 -22.48 -22.47
CA VAL A 132 15.65 -21.57 -21.33
C VAL A 132 16.86 -20.73 -20.91
N TYR A 133 18.06 -21.25 -21.14
CA TYR A 133 19.33 -20.61 -20.81
C TYR A 133 19.79 -19.56 -21.83
N ASP A 134 19.23 -19.54 -23.05
CA ASP A 134 19.65 -18.60 -24.11
C ASP A 134 19.11 -17.18 -23.88
N LYS A 135 18.19 -16.99 -22.92
CA LYS A 135 17.55 -15.70 -22.61
C LYS A 135 17.83 -15.17 -21.21
N VAL A 136 18.68 -15.84 -20.44
CA VAL A 136 19.07 -15.35 -19.11
C VAL A 136 20.12 -14.26 -19.30
N ILE A 137 19.70 -13.00 -19.38
CA ILE A 137 20.59 -11.87 -19.13
C ILE A 137 20.86 -11.88 -17.63
N ILE A 138 21.96 -12.52 -17.23
CA ILE A 138 22.50 -12.39 -15.88
C ILE A 138 23.01 -10.95 -15.79
N LEU A 139 22.17 -10.04 -15.29
CA LEU A 139 22.68 -8.79 -14.73
C LEU A 139 23.32 -9.18 -13.39
N VAL A 140 24.61 -9.47 -13.44
CA VAL A 140 25.46 -9.56 -12.25
C VAL A 140 25.47 -8.15 -11.64
N ILE A 141 25.02 -8.07 -10.40
CA ILE A 141 25.08 -6.86 -9.56
C ILE A 141 26.54 -6.63 -9.16
#